data_AF-A0AAW4C9Z5-F1
#
_entry.id   AF-A0AAW4C9Z5-F1
#
_cell.length_a   1.000
_cell.length_b   1.000
_cell.length_c   1.000
_cell.angle_alpha   90.00
_cell.angle_beta   90.00
_cell.angle_gamma   90.00
#
_symmetry.space_group_name_H-M   'P 1'
#
loop_
_entity.id
_entity.type
_entity.pdbx_description
1 polymer ?
#
loop_
_entity_poly.entity_id
_entity_poly.type
_entity_poly.pdbx_seq_one_letter_code
_entity_poly.pdbx_strand_id
1 'polypeptide(L)' 'MDRIRDLEEKKPLVIYKADNAGAEIFGKVVEKGRHGKLYTLTIRDYGIFVVTKDVYEKIRVGDEVLL' A
#
# COMPACT_ATOMS: atom_id res chain seq x y z
N MET A 1 10.27 -4.20 -34.49
CA MET A 1 9.46 -4.36 -33.25
C MET A 1 10.24 -4.00 -31.98
N ASP A 2 11.52 -3.63 -32.06
CA ASP A 2 12.37 -3.50 -30.85
C ASP A 2 12.15 -2.19 -30.08
N ARG A 3 11.91 -1.08 -30.79
CA ARG A 3 11.64 0.23 -30.18
C ARG A 3 10.46 0.26 -29.19
N ILE A 4 9.43 -0.57 -29.40
CA ILE A 4 8.26 -0.58 -28.50
C ILE A 4 8.62 -1.26 -27.17
N ARG A 5 9.36 -2.37 -27.21
CA ARG A 5 9.91 -3.03 -26.01
C ARG A 5 10.80 -2.09 -25.20
N ASP A 6 11.70 -1.39 -25.89
CA ASP A 6 12.64 -0.46 -25.24
C ASP A 6 11.92 0.68 -24.49
N LEU A 7 10.76 1.10 -24.99
CA LEU A 7 9.94 2.15 -24.38
C LEU A 7 9.09 1.62 -23.21
N GLU A 8 8.63 0.38 -23.26
CA GLU A 8 7.92 -0.27 -22.14
C GLU A 8 8.85 -0.54 -20.96
N GLU A 9 10.09 -0.94 -21.20
CA GLU A 9 11.10 -1.13 -20.13
C GLU A 9 11.47 0.19 -19.44
N LYS A 10 11.39 1.31 -20.16
CA LYS A 10 11.73 2.66 -19.65
C LYS A 10 10.51 3.43 -19.15
N LYS A 11 9.36 2.77 -18.99
CA LYS A 11 8.15 3.44 -18.55
C LYS A 11 8.37 4.00 -17.13
N PRO A 12 8.20 5.31 -16.91
CA PRO A 12 8.45 5.90 -15.60
C PRO A 12 7.50 5.25 -14.57
N LEU A 13 8.08 4.50 -13.64
CA LEU A 13 7.37 3.93 -12.50
C LEU A 13 7.38 4.98 -11.39
N VAL A 14 6.20 5.46 -11.02
CA VAL A 14 6.05 6.31 -9.83
C VAL A 14 6.11 5.40 -8.62
N ILE A 15 7.29 5.31 -8.01
CA ILE A 15 7.49 4.61 -6.73
C ILE A 15 7.30 5.63 -5.61
N TYR A 16 6.21 5.52 -4.86
CA TYR A 16 6.09 6.23 -3.59
C TYR A 16 6.97 5.54 -2.57
N LYS A 17 8.16 6.11 -2.33
CA LYS A 17 9.01 5.70 -1.20
C LYS A 17 8.40 6.31 0.06
N ALA A 18 7.63 5.52 0.79
CA ALA A 18 7.19 5.91 2.12
C ALA A 18 8.44 5.98 3.03
N ASP A 19 8.54 7.05 3.82
CA ASP A 19 9.63 7.32 4.75
C ASP A 19 9.53 6.51 6.05
N ASN A 20 8.51 5.66 6.17
CA ASN A 20 8.30 4.71 7.25
C ASN A 20 9.14 3.43 7.13
N ALA A 21 10.04 3.33 6.15
CA ALA A 21 10.89 2.15 5.98
C ALA A 21 11.78 1.95 7.23
N GLY A 22 11.41 0.97 8.07
CA GLY A 22 12.06 0.67 9.35
C GLY A 22 11.29 1.12 10.60
N ALA A 23 10.16 1.80 10.44
CA ALA A 23 9.23 2.09 11.54
C ALA A 23 8.20 0.96 11.62
N GLU A 24 8.16 0.26 12.75
CA GLU A 24 7.11 -0.72 13.04
C GLU A 24 5.81 0.03 13.33
N ILE A 25 4.78 -0.19 12.51
CA ILE A 25 3.47 0.40 12.73
C ILE A 25 2.61 -0.63 13.46
N PHE A 26 2.39 -0.40 14.75
CA PHE A 26 1.51 -1.23 15.55
C PHE A 26 0.21 -0.52 15.85
N GLY A 27 -0.94 -1.09 15.48
CA GLY A 27 -2.22 -0.57 15.94
C GLY A 27 -3.44 -1.24 15.33
N LYS A 28 -4.61 -0.72 15.71
CA LYS A 28 -5.90 -1.26 15.29
C LYS A 28 -6.38 -0.67 13.97
N VAL A 29 -6.76 -1.55 13.04
CA VAL A 29 -7.40 -1.14 11.79
C VAL A 29 -8.82 -0.64 12.07
N VAL A 30 -9.12 0.59 11.69
CA VAL A 30 -10.44 1.23 11.89
C VAL A 30 -11.24 1.37 10.61
N GLU A 31 -10.58 1.40 9.46
CA GLU A 31 -11.23 1.54 8.16
C GLU A 31 -10.42 0.86 7.05
N LYS A 32 -11.12 0.47 5.98
CA LYS A 32 -10.55 -0.06 4.75
C LYS A 32 -11.09 0.74 3.57
N GLY A 33 -10.19 1.20 2.71
CA GLY A 33 -10.54 2.00 1.55
C GLY A 33 -10.00 1.41 0.24
N ARG A 34 -10.65 1.79 -0.87
CA ARG A 34 -10.17 1.48 -2.21
C ARG A 34 -10.31 2.70 -3.11
N HIS A 35 -9.19 3.14 -3.67
CA HIS A 35 -9.11 4.28 -4.57
C HIS A 35 -8.56 3.82 -5.91
N GLY A 36 -9.46 3.46 -6.83
CA GLY A 36 -9.10 2.82 -8.10
C GLY A 36 -8.37 1.48 -7.91
N LYS A 37 -7.07 1.46 -8.18
CA LYS A 37 -6.18 0.28 -8.04
C LYS A 37 -5.44 0.23 -6.69
N LEU A 38 -5.57 1.26 -5.86
CA LEU A 38 -4.90 1.35 -4.56
C LEU A 38 -5.82 0.79 -3.47
N TYR A 39 -5.24 0.00 -2.58
CA TYR A 39 -5.87 -0.55 -1.39
C TYR A 39 -5.32 0.16 -0.16
N THR A 40 -6.18 0.63 0.73
CA THR A 40 -5.75 1.40 1.91
C THR A 40 -6.31 0.84 3.21
N LEU A 41 -5.50 0.89 4.28
CA LEU A 41 -5.91 0.62 5.65
C LEU A 41 -5.74 1.90 6.48
N THR A 42 -6.76 2.27 7.25
CA THR A 42 -6.64 3.34 8.25
C THR A 42 -6.34 2.68 9.59
N ILE A 43 -5.20 3.03 10.18
CA ILE A 43 -4.74 2.53 11.48
C ILE A 43 -4.91 3.65 12.50
N ARG A 44 -5.60 3.33 13.61
CA ARG A 44 -5.86 4.26 14.70
C ARG A 44 -4.54 4.86 15.21
N ASP A 45 -4.52 6.17 15.42
CA ASP A 45 -3.37 6.95 15.92
C ASP A 45 -2.15 7.05 14.97
N TYR A 46 -2.19 6.43 13.79
CA TYR A 46 -1.13 6.54 12.77
C TYR A 46 -1.59 7.26 11.50
N GLY A 47 -2.64 6.78 10.84
CA GLY A 47 -3.09 7.32 9.55
C GLY A 47 -3.42 6.27 8.51
N ILE A 48 -3.37 6.67 7.24
CA ILE A 48 -3.78 5.85 6.09
C ILE A 48 -2.56 5.27 5.39
N PHE A 49 -2.54 3.95 5.24
CA PHE A 49 -1.46 3.21 4.59
C PHE A 49 -1.94 2.54 3.33
N VAL A 50 -1.19 2.71 2.23
CA VAL A 50 -1.40 1.93 1.01
C VAL A 50 -0.76 0.56 1.20
N VAL A 51 -1.53 -0.50 0.97
CA VAL A 51 -1.08 -1.88 1.11
C VAL A 51 -1.29 -2.65 -0.19
N THR A 52 -0.66 -3.83 -0.29
CA THR A 52 -0.96 -4.76 -1.38
C THR A 52 -2.37 -5.33 -1.24
N LYS A 53 -2.93 -5.81 -2.36
CA LYS A 53 -4.23 -6.46 -2.38
C LYS A 53 -4.29 -7.65 -1.41
N ASP A 54 -3.25 -8.47 -1.38
CA ASP A 54 -3.21 -9.66 -0.54
C ASP A 54 -3.26 -9.33 0.96
N VAL A 55 -2.57 -8.26 1.37
CA VAL A 55 -2.62 -7.75 2.75
C VAL A 55 -4.00 -7.18 3.05
N TYR A 56 -4.55 -6.40 2.12
CA TYR A 56 -5.91 -5.85 2.25
C TYR A 56 -6.96 -6.95 2.40
N GLU A 57 -6.90 -8.05 1.66
CA GLU A 57 -7.91 -9.13 1.74
C GLU A 57 -7.81 -9.93 3.04
N LYS A 58 -6.60 -10.08 3.60
CA LYS A 58 -6.37 -10.82 4.85
C LYS A 58 -6.82 -10.05 6.10
N ILE A 59 -6.56 -8.75 6.15
CA ILE A 59 -6.81 -7.91 7.32
C ILE A 59 -8.26 -7.43 7.37
N ARG A 60 -8.88 -7.45 8.54
CA ARG A 60 -10.25 -6.98 8.81
C ARG A 60 -10.25 -5.70 9.64
N VAL A 61 -11.34 -4.95 9.56
CA VAL A 61 -11.57 -3.83 10.48
C VAL A 61 -11.69 -4.40 11.89
N GLY A 62 -10.92 -3.84 12.81
CA GLY A 62 -10.82 -4.28 14.19
C GLY A 62 -9.60 -5.13 14.50
N ASP A 63 -8.86 -5.60 13.50
CA ASP A 63 -7.63 -6.36 13.71
C ASP A 63 -6.52 -5.45 14.24
N GLU A 64 -5.74 -5.98 15.18
CA GLU A 64 -4.43 -5.44 15.57
C GLU A 64 -3.40 -5.88 14.52
N VAL A 65 -2.63 -4.94 13.99
CA VAL A 65 -1.65 -5.21 12.94
C VAL A 65 -0.28 -4.65 13.32
N LEU A 66 0.75 -5.33 12.85
CA LEU A 66 2.13 -4.85 12.78
C LEU A 66 2.49 -4.77 11.30
N LEU A 67 2.72 -3.55 10.79
CA LEU A 67 3.10 -3.28 9.39
C LEU A 67 4.51 -2.71 9.29
#